data_AF-U6KF41-F1
#
_entry.id   AF-U6KF41-F1
#
_cell.length_a   1.000
_cell.length_b   1.000
_cell.length_c   1.000
_cell.angle_alpha   90.00
_cell.angle_beta   90.00
_cell.angle_gamma   90.00
#
_symmetry.space_group_name_H-M   'P 1'
#
loop_
_entity.id
_entity.type
_entity.pdbx_description
1 polymer ?
#
loop_
_entity_poly.entity_id
_entity_poly.type
_entity_poly.pdbx_seq_one_letter_code
_entity_poly.pdbx_strand_id
1 'polypeptide(L)'
;MVVFLFPEDPAEGTLEIVAETLQQLKALAEEEEAKDPPDEFFPSLLREKQSELEAAAAAAAAAAAARKELEQQQLLLRQQQQQQHTKGKGPVPTSSV
;
A
#
# COMPACT_ATOMS: atom_id res chain seq x y z
N MET A 1 12.32 20.53 18.75
CA MET A 1 11.40 20.47 17.60
C MET A 1 11.24 19.00 17.27
N VAL A 2 10.16 18.36 17.74
CA VAL A 2 9.96 16.92 17.51
C VAL A 2 9.35 16.79 16.12
N VAL A 3 10.17 16.34 15.17
CA VAL A 3 9.74 15.99 13.83
C VAL A 3 8.99 14.66 13.96
N PHE A 4 7.66 14.72 14.06
CA PHE A 4 6.83 13.55 13.89
C PHE A 4 6.91 13.15 12.41
N LEU A 5 7.80 12.21 12.08
CA LEU A 5 7.73 11.48 10.81
C LEU A 5 6.46 10.64 10.85
N PHE A 6 5.36 11.21 10.38
CA PHE A 6 4.22 10.39 9.98
C PHE A 6 4.66 9.60 8.74
N PRO A 7 4.41 8.27 8.67
CA PRO A 7 4.69 7.51 7.46
C PRO A 7 3.97 8.18 6.29
N GLU A 8 4.72 8.44 5.22
CA GLU A 8 4.29 9.23 4.06
C GLU A 8 3.09 8.61 3.32
N ASP A 9 2.79 7.34 3.58
CA ASP A 9 1.66 6.61 3.00
C ASP A 9 0.93 5.80 4.09
N PRO A 10 -0.37 6.05 4.33
CA PRO A 10 -1.16 5.30 5.31
C PRO A 10 -1.19 3.80 4.99
N ALA A 11 -0.99 3.40 3.73
CA ALA A 11 -0.89 1.99 3.36
C ALA A 11 0.41 1.36 3.88
N GLU A 12 1.52 2.09 3.92
CA GLU A 12 2.80 1.60 4.44
C GLU A 12 2.74 1.34 5.95
N GLY A 13 2.18 2.29 6.71
CA GLY A 13 1.95 2.11 8.14
C GLY A 13 0.95 0.97 8.45
N THR A 14 -0.03 0.75 7.57
CA THR A 14 -0.98 -0.36 7.72
C THR A 14 -0.32 -1.71 7.42
N LEU A 15 0.55 -1.80 6.41
CA LEU A 15 1.29 -3.02 6.07
C LEU A 15 2.30 -3.40 7.16
N GLU A 16 2.95 -2.42 7.80
CA GLU A 16 3.88 -2.66 8.92
C GLU A 16 3.15 -3.26 10.13
N ILE A 17 2.02 -2.70 10.53
CA ILE A 17 1.19 -3.23 11.63
C ILE A 17 0.69 -4.63 11.31
N VAL A 18 0.28 -4.86 10.06
CA VAL A 18 -0.18 -6.18 9.59
C VAL A 18 0.95 -7.21 9.65
N ALA A 19 2.16 -6.85 9.22
CA ALA A 19 3.32 -7.73 9.30
C ALA A 19 3.71 -8.07 10.75
N GLU A 20 3.69 -7.08 11.64
CA GLU A 20 3.93 -7.29 13.08
C GLU A 20 2.89 -8.24 13.68
N THR A 21 1.61 -8.03 13.34
CA THR A 21 0.50 -8.88 13.82
C THR A 21 0.63 -10.32 13.31
N LEU A 22 1.02 -10.52 12.04
CA LEU A 22 1.29 -11.86 11.48
C LEU A 22 2.42 -12.58 12.23
N GLN A 23 3.45 -11.85 12.66
CA GLN A 23 4.56 -12.40 13.40
C GLN A 23 4.16 -12.80 14.83
N GLN A 24 3.35 -11.97 15.49
CA GLN A 24 2.80 -12.27 16.82
C GLN A 24 1.87 -13.49 16.78
N LEU A 25 0.99 -13.60 15.76
CA LEU A 25 0.12 -14.77 15.57
C LEU A 25 0.91 -16.05 15.36
N LYS A 26 2.03 -15.99 14.62
CA LYS A 26 2.91 -17.14 14.44
C LYS A 26 3.53 -17.61 15.76
N ALA A 27 4.06 -16.66 16.54
CA ALA A 27 4.68 -16.96 17.82
C ALA A 27 3.67 -17.57 18.81
N LEU A 28 2.45 -17.04 18.85
CA LEU A 28 1.35 -17.60 19.64
C LEU A 28 0.98 -19.02 19.20
N ALA A 29 0.93 -19.28 17.90
CA ALA A 29 0.62 -20.63 17.41
C ALA A 29 1.70 -21.66 17.81
N GLU A 30 2.97 -21.28 17.72
CA GLU A 30 4.10 -22.11 18.14
C GLU A 30 4.12 -22.32 19.66
N GLU A 31 3.76 -21.30 20.45
CA GLU A 31 3.69 -21.39 21.91
C GLU A 31 2.54 -22.29 22.38
N GLU A 32 1.36 -22.18 21.77
CA GLU A 32 0.21 -23.04 22.08
C GLU A 32 0.45 -24.51 21.65
N GLU A 33 1.12 -24.74 20.53
CA GLU A 33 1.51 -26.08 20.06
C GLU A 33 2.59 -26.71 20.97
N ALA A 34 3.40 -25.89 21.65
CA ALA A 34 4.42 -26.34 22.59
C ALA A 34 3.90 -26.62 24.02
N LYS A 35 2.62 -26.32 24.32
CA LYS A 35 2.02 -26.67 25.61
C LYS A 35 1.84 -28.19 25.75
N ASP A 36 1.88 -28.69 26.98
CA ASP A 36 1.63 -30.10 27.30
C ASP A 36 0.46 -30.23 28.31
N PRO A 37 -0.71 -30.76 27.90
CA PRO A 37 -1.01 -31.28 26.57
C PRO A 37 -1.16 -30.16 25.51
N PRO A 38 -0.83 -30.43 24.24
CA PRO A 38 -0.98 -29.44 23.18
C PRO A 38 -2.46 -29.21 22.88
N ASP A 39 -2.84 -27.95 22.71
CA ASP A 39 -4.17 -27.60 22.22
C ASP A 39 -4.20 -27.84 20.71
N GLU A 40 -5.04 -28.75 20.21
CA GLU A 40 -5.12 -29.04 18.77
C GLU A 40 -5.95 -27.97 18.01
N PHE A 41 -6.83 -27.25 18.71
CA PHE A 41 -7.80 -26.37 18.07
C PHE A 41 -7.26 -24.95 17.91
N PHE A 42 -6.59 -24.42 18.94
CA PHE A 42 -6.08 -23.04 18.94
C PHE A 42 -5.01 -22.76 17.87
N PRO A 43 -3.93 -23.57 17.75
CA PRO A 43 -2.88 -23.37 16.74
C PRO A 43 -3.43 -23.46 15.31
N SER A 44 -4.40 -24.36 15.10
CA SER A 44 -5.08 -24.53 13.81
C SER A 44 -5.84 -23.27 13.40
N LEU A 45 -6.60 -22.69 14.34
CA LEU A 45 -7.33 -21.44 14.13
C LEU A 45 -6.39 -20.25 13.88
N LEU A 46 -5.27 -20.18 14.62
CA LEU A 46 -4.28 -19.13 14.44
C LEU A 46 -3.64 -19.18 13.05
N ARG A 47 -3.32 -20.38 12.53
CA ARG A 47 -2.79 -20.56 11.16
C ARG A 47 -3.81 -20.17 10.08
N GLU A 48 -5.08 -20.51 10.26
CA GLU A 48 -6.16 -20.11 9.34
C GLU A 48 -6.29 -18.58 9.29
N LYS A 49 -6.32 -17.92 10.45
CA LYS A 49 -6.39 -16.47 10.55
C LYS A 49 -5.16 -15.77 10.02
N GLN A 50 -3.98 -16.36 10.21
CA GLN A 50 -2.73 -15.87 9.62
C GLN A 50 -2.81 -15.87 8.09
N SER A 51 -3.31 -16.96 7.49
CA SER A 51 -3.47 -17.06 6.03
C SER A 51 -4.47 -16.04 5.48
N GLU A 52 -5.61 -15.83 6.16
CA GLU A 52 -6.57 -14.78 5.80
C GLU A 52 -5.94 -13.38 5.84
N LEU A 53 -5.17 -13.11 6.88
CA LEU A 53 -4.58 -11.79 7.14
C LEU A 53 -3.41 -11.52 6.18
N GLU A 54 -2.64 -12.54 5.81
CA GLU A 54 -1.60 -12.48 4.78
C GLU A 54 -2.21 -12.25 3.38
N ALA A 55 -3.32 -12.91 3.05
CA ALA A 55 -4.05 -12.68 1.81
C ALA A 55 -4.62 -11.24 1.74
N ALA A 56 -5.15 -10.74 2.86
CA ALA A 56 -5.62 -9.35 2.97
C ALA A 56 -4.46 -8.35 2.85
N ALA A 57 -3.30 -8.64 3.45
CA ALA A 57 -2.09 -7.83 3.33
C ALA A 57 -1.60 -7.76 1.87
N ALA A 58 -1.56 -8.90 1.18
CA ALA A 58 -1.17 -8.98 -0.22
C ALA A 58 -2.14 -8.21 -1.13
N ALA A 59 -3.46 -8.30 -0.87
CA ALA A 59 -4.46 -7.52 -1.58
C ALA A 59 -4.33 -6.02 -1.32
N ALA A 60 -4.05 -5.61 -0.08
CA ALA A 60 -3.81 -4.21 0.27
C ALA A 60 -2.54 -3.67 -0.39
N ALA A 61 -1.46 -4.44 -0.41
CA ALA A 61 -0.22 -4.08 -1.10
C ALA A 61 -0.42 -3.95 -2.63
N ALA A 62 -1.16 -4.87 -3.23
CA ALA A 62 -1.51 -4.81 -4.65
C ALA A 62 -2.40 -3.60 -4.99
N ALA A 63 -3.37 -3.28 -4.13
CA ALA A 63 -4.21 -2.09 -4.29
C ALA A 63 -3.41 -0.79 -4.13
N ALA A 64 -2.44 -0.74 -3.20
CA ALA A 64 -1.54 0.39 -3.05
C ALA A 64 -0.63 0.56 -4.29
N ALA A 65 -0.08 -0.53 -4.82
CA ALA A 65 0.72 -0.52 -6.06
C ALA A 65 -0.11 -0.03 -7.26
N ALA A 66 -1.33 -0.55 -7.43
CA ALA A 66 -2.23 -0.14 -8.50
C ALA A 66 -2.63 1.34 -8.41
N ARG A 67 -2.82 1.88 -7.19
CA ARG A 67 -3.06 3.32 -6.98
C ARG A 67 -1.87 4.16 -7.40
N LYS A 68 -0.64 3.78 -7.00
CA LYS A 68 0.59 4.48 -7.41
C LYS A 68 0.76 4.49 -8.92
N GLU A 69 0.50 3.37 -9.59
CA GLU A 69 0.58 3.28 -11.06
C GLU A 69 -0.46 4.16 -11.76
N LEU A 70 -1.69 4.20 -11.22
CA LEU A 70 -2.77 5.03 -11.75
C LEU A 70 -2.48 6.53 -11.56
N GLU A 71 -1.98 6.95 -10.40
CA GLU A 71 -1.54 8.33 -10.15
C GLU A 71 -0.39 8.74 -11.08
N GLN A 72 0.57 7.84 -11.32
CA GLN A 72 1.69 8.11 -12.21
C GLN A 72 1.22 8.28 -13.67
N GLN A 73 0.27 7.45 -14.14
CA GLN A 73 -0.38 7.61 -15.45
C GLN A 73 -1.13 8.95 -15.55
N GLN A 74 -1.88 9.34 -14.52
CA GLN A 74 -2.59 10.62 -14.51
C GLN A 74 -1.63 11.82 -14.60
N LEU A 75 -0.49 11.75 -13.90
CA LEU A 75 0.56 12.76 -13.96
C LEU A 75 1.13 12.92 -15.38
N LEU A 76 1.41 11.81 -16.07
CA LEU A 76 1.91 11.82 -17.45
C LEU A 76 0.90 12.43 -18.42
N LEU A 77 -0.39 12.05 -18.28
CA LEU A 77 -1.47 12.62 -19.11
C LEU A 77 -1.62 14.13 -18.90
N ARG A 78 -1.54 14.59 -17.64
CA ARG A 78 -1.63 16.02 -17.30
C ARG A 78 -0.47 16.82 -17.89
N GLN A 79 0.74 16.28 -17.87
CA GLN A 79 1.90 16.90 -18.51
C GLN A 79 1.73 17.03 -20.03
N GLN A 80 1.21 15.99 -20.71
CA GLN A 80 0.94 16.09 -22.15
C GLN A 80 -0.08 17.19 -22.48
N GLN A 81 -1.17 17.29 -21.70
CA GLN A 81 -2.17 18.33 -21.91
C GLN A 81 -1.60 19.74 -21.72
N GLN A 82 -0.72 19.95 -20.73
CA GLN A 82 -0.07 21.25 -20.52
C GLN A 82 0.84 21.64 -21.69
N GLN A 83 1.58 20.68 -22.27
CA GLN A 83 2.44 20.94 -23.43
C GLN A 83 1.64 21.23 -24.71
N GLN A 84 0.47 20.61 -24.89
CA GLN A 84 -0.43 20.93 -26.01
C GLN A 84 -1.07 22.32 -25.86
N HIS A 85 -1.49 22.69 -24.64
CA HIS A 85 -2.08 24.01 -24.37
C HIS A 85 -1.09 25.17 -24.56
N THR A 86 0.21 24.97 -24.33
CA THR A 86 1.24 25.99 -24.58
C THR A 86 1.64 26.08 -26.06
N LYS A 87 1.62 24.98 -26.81
CA LYS A 87 1.82 24.99 -28.28
C LYS A 87 0.65 25.61 -29.06
N GLY A 88 -0.57 25.60 -28.52
CA GLY A 88 -1.75 26.24 -29.12
C GLY A 88 -1.83 27.77 -28.91
N LYS A 89 -1.04 28.34 -28.00
CA LYS A 89 -0.90 29.79 -27.80
C LYS A 89 0.39 30.29 -28.45
N GLY A 90 0.56 30.04 -29.74
CA GLY A 90 1.49 30.84 -30.56
C GLY A 90 0.92 32.26 -30.69
N PRO A 91 1.74 33.32 -30.60
CA PRO A 91 1.26 34.69 -30.74
C PRO A 91 0.56 34.83 -32.08
N VAL A 92 -0.65 35.41 -32.09
CA VAL A 92 -1.29 35.84 -33.33
C VAL A 92 -0.28 36.80 -34.00
N PRO A 93 0.30 36.46 -35.18
CA PRO A 93 1.09 37.44 -35.89
C PRO A 93 0.08 38.41 -36.51
N THR A 94 -0.26 39.49 -35.81
CA THR A 94 -0.89 40.63 -36.47
C THR A 94 0.19 41.28 -37.30
N SER A 95 0.33 40.74 -38.52
CA SER A 95 1.00 41.32 -39.67
C SER A 95 0.70 42.81 -39.72
N SER A 96 1.75 43.62 -39.69
CA SER A 96 1.71 45.00 -40.19
C SER A 96 1.21 44.98 -41.64
N VAL A 97 0.14 45.71 -41.95
CA VAL A 97 -0.05 46.55 -43.15
C VAL A 97 -1.02 47.66 -42.77
#